data_AF-A0A530LF15-F1
#
_entry.id   AF-A0A530LF15-F1
#
_cell.length_a   1.000
_cell.length_b   1.000
_cell.length_c   1.000
_cell.angle_alpha   90.00
_cell.angle_beta   90.00
_cell.angle_gamma   90.00
#
_symmetry.space_group_name_H-M   'P 1'
#
loop_
_entity.id
_entity.type
_entity.pdbx_description
1 polymer ?
#
loop_
_entity_poly.entity_id
_entity_poly.type
_entity_poly.pdbx_seq_one_letter_code
_entity_poly.pdbx_strand_id
1 'polypeptide(L)'
;MDWGARIFRWFFRAVRPIGESGNVATIFALSLPIVVGGAGLGIETSYWYYSSLKLQAVADAAAYAGALEKVSGSDTPKIVSAATASATTNGWGPSAGTIEVFSPPSAGPNVGKKAVEVVVHQNLDRFFTSIFTQNAVGAQARAVALITDASKACILTVDPSASKAALFSGSSTTKLTGCSVMSNSIAPDAIKLQGSASLDVDCLISAGGVSL
;
A
#
# COMPACT_ATOMS: atom_id res chain seq x y z
N MET A 1 -4.45 -4.58 39.62
CA MET A 1 -5.47 -5.61 39.34
C MET A 1 -6.73 -5.40 40.20
N ASP A 2 -7.22 -4.16 40.33
CA ASP A 2 -8.29 -3.79 41.29
C ASP A 2 -9.56 -3.23 40.63
N TRP A 3 -9.57 -3.15 39.29
CA TRP A 3 -10.65 -2.51 38.54
C TRP A 3 -11.83 -3.45 38.26
N GLY A 4 -11.55 -4.72 37.93
CA GLY A 4 -12.58 -5.73 37.68
C GLY A 4 -13.44 -6.07 38.90
N ALA A 5 -12.85 -6.03 40.10
CA ALA A 5 -13.56 -6.30 41.35
C ALA A 5 -14.61 -5.22 41.70
N ARG A 6 -14.41 -3.97 41.24
CA ARG A 6 -15.31 -2.85 41.51
C ARG A 6 -16.53 -2.85 40.57
N ILE A 7 -16.36 -3.26 39.32
CA ILE A 7 -17.46 -3.42 38.35
C ILE A 7 -18.37 -4.57 38.79
N PHE A 8 -17.79 -5.68 39.24
CA PHE A 8 -18.54 -6.83 39.73
C PHE A 8 -19.37 -6.49 40.98
N ARG A 9 -18.80 -5.74 41.94
CA ARG A 9 -19.54 -5.29 43.14
C ARG A 9 -20.64 -4.27 42.87
N TRP A 10 -20.54 -3.45 41.81
CA TRP A 10 -21.60 -2.51 41.44
C TRP A 10 -22.78 -3.23 40.78
N PHE A 11 -22.50 -4.20 39.90
CA PHE A 11 -23.54 -5.03 39.26
C PHE A 11 -24.40 -5.80 40.27
N PHE A 12 -23.78 -6.36 41.32
CA PHE A 12 -24.51 -7.14 42.32
C PHE A 12 -25.28 -6.31 43.35
N ARG A 13 -24.98 -5.01 43.49
CA ARG A 13 -25.63 -4.13 44.50
C ARG A 13 -26.94 -3.50 43.99
N ALA A 14 -27.22 -3.59 42.68
CA ALA A 14 -28.46 -3.12 42.06
C ALA A 14 -29.58 -4.17 42.02
N VAL A 15 -29.32 -5.41 42.43
CA VAL A 15 -30.30 -6.51 42.38
C VAL A 15 -31.13 -6.51 43.67
N ARG A 16 -32.22 -5.73 43.69
CA ARG A 16 -33.32 -5.91 44.67
C ARG A 16 -34.25 -7.04 44.22
N PRO A 17 -34.86 -7.80 45.14
CA PRO A 17 -35.79 -8.87 44.77
C PRO A 17 -37.09 -8.24 44.25
N ILE A 18 -37.37 -8.42 42.96
CA ILE A 18 -38.64 -8.09 42.32
C ILE A 18 -39.34 -9.43 42.08
N GLY A 19 -40.64 -9.51 42.37
CA GLY A 19 -41.46 -10.72 42.32
C GLY A 19 -41.49 -11.44 40.95
N GLU A 20 -42.40 -12.40 40.79
CA GLU A 20 -42.45 -13.49 39.78
C GLU A 20 -42.28 -13.12 38.29
N SER A 21 -42.07 -11.86 37.93
CA SER A 21 -41.60 -11.37 36.62
C SER A 21 -40.07 -11.37 36.44
N GLY A 22 -39.28 -11.95 37.36
CA GLY A 22 -37.81 -11.97 37.35
C GLY A 22 -37.11 -12.88 36.32
N ASN A 23 -37.83 -13.76 35.62
CA ASN A 23 -37.22 -14.72 34.69
C ASN A 23 -36.65 -14.04 33.43
N VAL A 24 -37.35 -13.04 32.89
CA VAL A 24 -36.87 -12.30 31.71
C VAL A 24 -35.65 -11.44 32.05
N ALA A 25 -35.64 -10.82 33.24
CA ALA A 25 -34.53 -9.98 33.69
C ALA A 25 -33.24 -10.79 33.91
N THR A 26 -33.33 -12.02 34.42
CA THR A 26 -32.18 -12.91 34.63
C THR A 26 -31.62 -13.44 33.31
N ILE A 27 -32.48 -13.87 32.37
CA ILE A 27 -32.05 -14.27 31.01
C ILE A 27 -31.39 -13.09 30.27
N PHE A 28 -31.95 -11.89 30.38
CA PHE A 28 -31.37 -10.69 29.80
C PHE A 28 -30.00 -10.37 30.41
N ALA A 29 -29.89 -10.39 31.74
CA ALA A 29 -28.63 -10.11 32.43
C ALA A 29 -27.50 -11.11 32.07
N LEU A 30 -27.84 -12.38 31.83
CA LEU A 30 -26.86 -13.41 31.45
C LEU A 30 -26.50 -13.37 29.96
N SER A 31 -27.42 -12.95 29.08
CA SER A 31 -27.16 -12.86 27.63
C SER A 31 -26.48 -11.55 27.23
N LEU A 32 -26.66 -10.47 27.98
CA LEU A 32 -26.10 -9.15 27.67
C LEU A 32 -24.57 -9.14 27.51
N PRO A 33 -23.75 -9.77 28.38
CA PRO A 33 -22.30 -9.83 28.19
C PRO A 33 -21.87 -10.54 26.91
N ILE A 34 -22.64 -11.54 26.46
CA ILE A 34 -22.36 -12.28 25.22
C ILE A 34 -22.59 -11.37 24.02
N VAL A 35 -23.71 -10.64 23.99
CA VAL A 35 -24.04 -9.71 22.90
C VAL A 35 -23.05 -8.54 22.85
N VAL A 36 -22.78 -7.91 23.99
CA VAL A 36 -21.83 -6.79 24.08
C VAL A 36 -20.41 -7.24 23.78
N GLY A 37 -20.00 -8.41 24.27
CA GLY A 37 -18.68 -8.96 24.00
C GLY A 37 -18.49 -9.33 22.54
N GLY A 38 -19.51 -9.92 21.90
CA GLY A 38 -19.50 -10.22 20.47
C GLY A 38 -19.40 -8.94 19.61
N ALA A 39 -20.16 -7.90 19.95
CA ALA A 39 -20.10 -6.62 19.27
C ALA A 39 -18.73 -5.94 19.44
N GLY A 40 -18.19 -5.92 20.66
CA GLY A 40 -16.88 -5.35 20.97
C GLY A 40 -15.74 -6.05 20.21
N LEU A 41 -15.75 -7.38 20.22
CA LEU A 41 -14.79 -8.18 19.47
C LEU A 41 -14.92 -7.95 17.96
N GLY A 42 -16.14 -7.91 17.43
CA GLY A 42 -16.40 -7.70 16.00
C GLY A 42 -15.89 -6.35 15.50
N ILE A 43 -16.13 -5.27 16.26
CA ILE A 43 -15.61 -3.92 15.93
C ILE A 43 -14.08 -3.92 15.95
N GLU A 44 -13.48 -4.49 16.99
CA GLU A 44 -12.02 -4.51 17.14
C GLU A 44 -11.34 -5.34 16.04
N THR A 45 -11.86 -6.51 15.69
CA THR A 45 -11.32 -7.30 14.57
C THR A 45 -11.47 -6.58 13.24
N SER A 46 -12.58 -5.85 13.05
CA SER A 46 -12.81 -5.04 11.84
C SER A 46 -11.78 -3.90 11.75
N TYR A 47 -11.47 -3.26 12.88
CA TYR A 47 -10.43 -2.24 12.95
C TYR A 47 -9.04 -2.81 12.63
N TRP A 48 -8.67 -3.98 13.18
CA TRP A 48 -7.38 -4.61 12.86
C TRP A 48 -7.27 -4.99 11.40
N TYR A 49 -8.33 -5.53 10.82
CA TYR A 49 -8.38 -5.87 9.40
C TYR A 49 -8.22 -4.63 8.51
N TYR A 50 -9.00 -3.57 8.78
CA TYR A 50 -8.89 -2.30 8.07
C TYR A 50 -7.48 -1.70 8.17
N SER A 51 -6.88 -1.73 9.36
CA SER A 51 -5.52 -1.22 9.58
C SER A 51 -4.48 -2.04 8.81
N SER A 52 -4.66 -3.36 8.70
CA SER A 52 -3.78 -4.23 7.92
C SER A 52 -3.84 -3.93 6.42
N LEU A 53 -5.04 -3.67 5.88
CA LEU A 53 -5.21 -3.25 4.49
C LEU A 53 -4.54 -1.91 4.20
N LYS A 54 -4.71 -0.93 5.11
CA LYS A 54 -4.03 0.37 5.00
C LYS A 54 -2.51 0.20 5.06
N LEU A 55 -2.00 -0.65 5.95
CA LEU A 55 -0.57 -0.92 6.08
C LEU A 55 0.00 -1.57 4.80
N GLN A 56 -0.75 -2.45 4.15
CA GLN A 56 -0.36 -3.01 2.85
C GLN A 56 -0.27 -1.94 1.76
N ALA A 57 -1.25 -1.03 1.68
CA ALA A 57 -1.20 0.08 0.72
C ALA A 57 0.01 0.99 0.94
N VAL A 58 0.37 1.26 2.21
CA VAL A 58 1.60 1.98 2.58
C VAL A 58 2.85 1.23 2.08
N ALA A 59 2.94 -0.07 2.34
CA ALA A 59 4.08 -0.88 1.93
C ALA A 59 4.23 -0.90 0.40
N ASP A 60 3.13 -1.05 -0.34
CA ASP A 60 3.12 -1.06 -1.81
C ASP A 60 3.58 0.31 -2.38
N ALA A 61 3.07 1.42 -1.84
CA ALA A 61 3.47 2.76 -2.24
C ALA A 61 4.94 3.06 -1.92
N ALA A 62 5.43 2.58 -0.78
CA ALA A 62 6.83 2.73 -0.36
C ALA A 62 7.78 1.90 -1.25
N ALA A 63 7.44 0.64 -1.53
CA ALA A 63 8.22 -0.21 -2.43
C ALA A 63 8.28 0.37 -3.84
N TYR A 64 7.15 0.90 -4.34
CA TYR A 64 7.10 1.55 -5.65
C TYR A 64 7.99 2.80 -5.71
N ALA A 65 7.90 3.69 -4.72
CA ALA A 65 8.75 4.89 -4.66
C ALA A 65 10.24 4.54 -4.60
N GLY A 66 10.63 3.56 -3.78
CA GLY A 66 12.01 3.07 -3.75
C GLY A 66 12.45 2.45 -5.08
N ALA A 67 11.55 1.73 -5.77
CA ALA A 67 11.85 1.17 -7.09
C ALA A 67 12.07 2.26 -8.16
N LEU A 68 11.35 3.38 -8.11
CA LEU A 68 11.59 4.51 -9.02
C LEU A 68 13.01 5.09 -8.84
N GLU A 69 13.46 5.27 -7.60
CA GLU A 69 14.85 5.68 -7.30
C GLU A 69 15.86 4.64 -7.79
N LYS A 70 15.55 3.35 -7.66
CA LYS A 70 16.42 2.29 -8.18
C LYS A 70 16.49 2.30 -9.71
N VAL A 71 15.39 2.61 -10.39
CA VAL A 71 15.35 2.75 -11.86
C VAL A 71 16.13 3.99 -12.31
N SER A 72 16.09 5.09 -11.55
CA SER A 72 16.85 6.31 -11.86
C SER A 72 18.35 6.17 -11.60
N GLY A 73 18.80 5.07 -10.99
CA GLY A 73 20.20 4.79 -10.69
C GLY A 73 20.68 5.41 -9.38
N SER A 74 19.77 5.78 -8.48
CA SER A 74 20.13 6.29 -7.15
C SER A 74 20.75 5.20 -6.25
N ASP A 75 21.63 5.64 -5.34
CA ASP A 75 22.23 4.78 -4.31
C ASP A 75 21.20 4.32 -3.25
N THR A 76 21.53 3.25 -2.52
CA THR A 76 20.67 2.66 -1.49
C THR A 76 20.12 3.67 -0.46
N PRO A 77 20.90 4.63 0.09
CA PRO A 77 20.35 5.60 1.04
C PRO A 77 19.22 6.45 0.47
N LYS A 78 19.29 6.83 -0.82
CA LYS A 78 18.24 7.58 -1.51
C LYS A 78 17.00 6.72 -1.70
N ILE A 79 17.15 5.45 -2.11
CA ILE A 79 16.06 4.47 -2.22
C ILE A 79 15.32 4.34 -0.88
N VAL A 80 16.05 4.16 0.22
CA VAL A 80 15.48 4.06 1.59
C VAL A 80 14.74 5.34 1.96
N SER A 81 15.34 6.51 1.68
CA SER A 81 14.72 7.80 1.99
C SER A 81 13.42 8.03 1.22
N ALA A 82 13.37 7.68 -0.07
CA ALA A 82 12.18 7.84 -0.89
C ALA A 82 11.06 6.87 -0.50
N ALA A 83 11.41 5.61 -0.22
CA ALA A 83 10.46 4.62 0.30
C ALA A 83 9.87 5.07 1.65
N THR A 84 10.71 5.57 2.56
CA THR A 84 10.27 6.08 3.87
C THR A 84 9.42 7.33 3.74
N ALA A 85 9.81 8.27 2.88
CA ALA A 85 9.02 9.47 2.60
C ALA A 85 7.63 9.11 2.04
N SER A 86 7.56 8.18 1.07
CA SER A 86 6.30 7.67 0.54
C SER A 86 5.44 7.00 1.61
N ALA A 87 6.04 6.22 2.51
CA ALA A 87 5.30 5.63 3.63
C ALA A 87 4.69 6.74 4.52
N THR A 88 5.45 7.79 4.83
CA THR A 88 4.97 8.90 5.66
C THR A 88 3.85 9.72 5.02
N THR A 89 3.93 9.98 3.72
CA THR A 89 2.86 10.69 3.00
C THR A 89 1.60 9.85 2.86
N ASN A 90 1.72 8.51 2.89
CA ASN A 90 0.59 7.57 2.93
C ASN A 90 0.05 7.30 4.35
N GLY A 91 0.46 8.10 5.33
CA GLY A 91 -0.12 8.11 6.67
C GLY A 91 0.43 7.05 7.61
N TRP A 92 1.60 6.48 7.31
CA TRP A 92 2.42 5.77 8.30
C TRP A 92 3.33 6.75 9.04
N GLY A 93 3.67 6.45 10.29
CA GLY A 93 4.54 7.32 11.09
C GLY A 93 5.52 6.52 11.94
N PRO A 94 6.68 7.08 12.31
CA PRO A 94 7.68 6.37 13.11
C PRO A 94 7.19 5.96 14.50
N SER A 95 6.18 6.65 15.04
CA SER A 95 5.54 6.27 16.30
C SER A 95 4.66 5.02 16.18
N ALA A 96 4.25 4.67 14.96
CA ALA A 96 3.39 3.51 14.71
C ALA A 96 4.18 2.19 14.69
N GLY A 97 5.46 2.23 14.29
CA GLY A 97 6.34 1.07 14.24
C GLY A 97 7.61 1.31 13.44
N THR A 98 8.14 0.26 12.81
CA THR A 98 9.39 0.32 12.03
C THR A 98 9.15 0.08 10.54
N ILE A 99 10.05 0.59 9.71
CA ILE A 99 10.08 0.34 8.27
C ILE A 99 11.46 -0.18 7.90
N GLU A 100 11.49 -1.24 7.12
CA GLU A 100 12.71 -1.86 6.60
C GLU A 100 12.64 -1.88 5.08
N VAL A 101 13.73 -1.48 4.43
CA VAL A 101 13.82 -1.36 2.97
C VAL A 101 15.03 -2.12 2.48
N PHE A 102 14.81 -3.07 1.58
CA PHE A 102 15.85 -3.94 1.02
C PHE A 102 15.92 -3.79 -0.50
N SER A 103 17.13 -3.59 -1.01
CA SER A 103 17.40 -3.40 -2.43
C SER A 103 18.77 -4.00 -2.75
N PRO A 104 18.85 -5.25 -3.26
CA PRO A 104 17.75 -6.15 -3.67
C PRO A 104 16.98 -6.78 -2.48
N PRO A 105 15.83 -7.44 -2.73
CA PRO A 105 15.06 -8.14 -1.70
C PRO A 105 15.87 -9.23 -0.99
N SER A 106 15.59 -9.39 0.30
CA SER A 106 16.25 -10.31 1.23
C SER A 106 15.53 -11.65 1.41
N ALA A 107 14.21 -11.70 1.14
CA ALA A 107 13.38 -12.90 1.29
C ALA A 107 12.38 -13.12 0.13
N GLY A 108 11.83 -14.34 0.05
CA GLY A 108 10.76 -14.71 -0.89
C GLY A 108 11.21 -14.97 -2.35
N PRO A 109 10.28 -14.97 -3.32
CA PRO A 109 10.56 -15.41 -4.70
C PRO A 109 11.37 -14.41 -5.54
N ASN A 110 11.63 -13.22 -5.02
CA ASN A 110 12.32 -12.13 -5.70
C ASN A 110 13.69 -11.77 -5.08
N VAL A 111 14.23 -12.66 -4.24
CA VAL A 111 15.58 -12.50 -3.67
C VAL A 111 16.61 -12.26 -4.77
N GLY A 112 17.47 -11.26 -4.56
CA GLY A 112 18.56 -10.94 -5.49
C GLY A 112 18.13 -10.33 -6.83
N LYS A 113 16.82 -10.24 -7.13
CA LYS A 113 16.34 -9.61 -8.37
C LYS A 113 16.44 -8.09 -8.30
N LYS A 114 16.39 -7.44 -9.47
CA LYS A 114 16.26 -5.99 -9.61
C LYS A 114 14.88 -5.56 -9.10
N ALA A 115 14.79 -5.37 -7.79
CA ALA A 115 13.56 -5.03 -7.09
C ALA A 115 13.88 -4.23 -5.82
N VAL A 116 12.84 -3.64 -5.24
CA VAL A 116 12.87 -3.06 -3.90
C VAL A 116 11.80 -3.73 -3.06
N GLU A 117 12.21 -4.24 -1.90
CA GLU A 117 11.34 -4.83 -0.89
C GLU A 117 11.17 -3.83 0.24
N VAL A 118 9.94 -3.65 0.71
CA VAL A 118 9.62 -2.86 1.89
C VAL A 118 8.79 -3.70 2.82
N VAL A 119 9.19 -3.70 4.10
CA VAL A 119 8.47 -4.32 5.19
C VAL A 119 8.11 -3.24 6.19
N VAL A 120 6.81 -3.09 6.45
CA VAL A 120 6.31 -2.10 7.40
C VAL A 120 5.70 -2.83 8.58
N HIS A 121 6.13 -2.45 9.78
CA HIS A 121 5.59 -2.94 11.04
C HIS A 121 4.76 -1.85 11.70
N GLN A 122 3.66 -2.24 12.32
CA GLN A 122 2.83 -1.35 13.11
C GLN A 122 2.25 -2.07 14.32
N ASN A 123 2.27 -1.43 15.48
CA ASN A 123 1.49 -1.88 16.62
C ASN A 123 0.08 -1.29 16.54
N LEU A 124 -0.92 -2.18 16.63
CA LEU A 124 -2.33 -1.80 16.64
C LEU A 124 -2.87 -1.77 18.07
N ASP A 125 -3.72 -0.79 18.31
CA ASP A 125 -4.40 -0.62 19.59
C ASP A 125 -5.43 -1.73 19.83
N ARG A 126 -5.66 -2.00 21.12
CA ARG A 126 -6.74 -2.85 21.60
C ARG A 126 -7.84 -2.02 22.22
N PHE A 127 -9.08 -2.41 21.97
CA PHE A 127 -10.28 -1.87 22.58
C PHE A 127 -10.87 -2.91 23.54
N PHE A 128 -11.80 -3.76 23.07
CA PHE A 128 -12.49 -4.74 23.90
C PHE A 128 -11.53 -5.77 24.50
N THR A 129 -10.58 -6.29 23.71
CA THR A 129 -9.64 -7.32 24.18
C THR A 129 -8.61 -6.84 25.19
N SER A 130 -8.48 -5.52 25.39
CA SER A 130 -7.60 -4.94 26.42
C SER A 130 -7.96 -5.42 27.84
N ILE A 131 -9.23 -5.82 28.06
CA ILE A 131 -9.70 -6.37 29.33
C ILE A 131 -8.98 -7.68 29.68
N PHE A 132 -8.56 -8.46 28.68
CA PHE A 132 -7.93 -9.77 28.85
C PHE A 132 -6.40 -9.72 28.74
N THR A 133 -5.86 -8.86 27.87
CA THR A 133 -4.41 -8.74 27.66
C THR A 133 -4.02 -7.33 27.25
N GLN A 134 -2.84 -6.91 27.71
CA GLN A 134 -2.26 -5.59 27.42
C GLN A 134 -1.15 -5.67 26.35
N ASN A 135 -0.83 -6.86 25.86
CA ASN A 135 0.19 -7.01 24.82
C ASN A 135 -0.29 -6.40 23.50
N ALA A 136 0.54 -5.57 22.89
CA ALA A 136 0.24 -4.94 21.60
C ALA A 136 -0.04 -6.00 20.51
N VAL A 137 -0.89 -5.64 19.54
CA VAL A 137 -1.12 -6.47 18.35
C VAL A 137 -0.18 -6.00 17.26
N GLY A 138 0.85 -6.80 16.96
CA GLY A 138 1.75 -6.51 15.84
C GLY A 138 1.06 -6.79 14.51
N ALA A 139 0.98 -5.79 13.66
CA ALA A 139 0.64 -5.91 12.24
C ALA A 139 1.91 -5.72 11.40
N GLN A 140 1.98 -6.46 10.31
CA GLN A 140 3.09 -6.39 9.37
C GLN A 140 2.54 -6.45 7.95
N ALA A 141 3.07 -5.60 7.08
CA ALA A 141 2.83 -5.67 5.65
C ALA A 141 4.16 -5.75 4.90
N ARG A 142 4.17 -6.51 3.81
CA ARG A 142 5.35 -6.68 2.96
C ARG A 142 4.97 -6.45 1.52
N ALA A 143 5.75 -5.64 0.83
CA ALA A 143 5.60 -5.35 -0.58
C ALA A 143 6.94 -5.51 -1.30
N VAL A 144 6.88 -5.93 -2.56
CA VAL A 144 8.05 -6.01 -3.43
C VAL A 144 7.72 -5.41 -4.78
N ALA A 145 8.37 -4.30 -5.11
CA ALA A 145 8.29 -3.69 -6.42
C ALA A 145 9.39 -4.30 -7.31
N LEU A 146 9.00 -5.23 -8.17
CA LEU A 146 9.88 -5.81 -9.18
C LEU A 146 10.07 -4.81 -10.33
N ILE A 147 11.32 -4.56 -10.67
CA ILE A 147 11.67 -3.73 -11.82
C ILE A 147 11.96 -4.66 -12.97
N THR A 148 11.06 -4.66 -13.94
CA THR A 148 11.34 -5.22 -15.26
C THR A 148 11.94 -4.12 -16.11
N ASP A 149 13.05 -4.40 -16.79
CA ASP A 149 13.58 -3.45 -17.76
C ASP A 149 12.52 -3.19 -18.83
N ALA A 150 12.30 -1.92 -19.16
CA ALA A 150 11.48 -1.56 -20.30
C ALA A 150 12.04 -2.30 -21.53
N SER A 151 11.16 -2.80 -22.40
CA SER A 151 11.59 -3.43 -23.65
C SER A 151 12.55 -2.50 -24.38
N LYS A 152 13.53 -3.07 -25.10
CA LYS A 152 14.59 -2.30 -25.76
C LYS A 152 14.00 -1.08 -26.47
N ALA A 153 14.52 0.12 -26.26
CA ALA A 153 14.06 1.27 -27.03
C ALA A 153 14.65 1.17 -28.44
N CYS A 154 13.81 0.96 -29.46
CA CYS A 154 14.24 1.06 -30.85
C CYS A 154 14.47 2.52 -31.24
N ILE A 155 13.67 3.41 -30.67
CA ILE A 155 13.79 4.86 -30.81
C ILE A 155 13.65 5.44 -29.40
N LEU A 156 14.63 6.21 -28.96
CA LEU A 156 14.58 6.97 -27.71
C LEU A 156 14.88 8.43 -28.03
N THR A 157 13.93 9.31 -27.76
CA THR A 157 14.12 10.75 -27.85
C THR A 157 14.44 11.28 -26.47
N VAL A 158 15.60 11.94 -26.35
CA VAL A 158 16.16 12.34 -25.04
C VAL A 158 15.91 13.80 -24.69
N ASP A 159 15.38 14.60 -25.62
CA ASP A 159 15.03 16.00 -25.35
C ASP A 159 13.85 16.06 -24.37
N PRO A 160 13.98 16.76 -23.23
CA PRO A 160 12.96 16.78 -22.19
C PRO A 160 11.74 17.65 -22.53
N SER A 161 11.78 18.46 -23.58
CA SER A 161 10.74 19.47 -23.85
C SER A 161 10.34 19.61 -25.33
N ALA A 162 11.04 18.96 -26.25
CA ALA A 162 10.74 19.06 -27.67
C ALA A 162 9.30 18.62 -28.01
N SER A 163 8.54 19.51 -28.63
CA SER A 163 7.29 19.16 -29.30
C SER A 163 7.59 18.23 -30.47
N LYS A 164 6.77 17.19 -30.64
CA LYS A 164 6.98 16.15 -31.68
C LYS A 164 8.36 15.51 -31.61
N ALA A 165 8.87 15.26 -30.40
CA ALA A 165 10.19 14.68 -30.20
C ALA A 165 10.40 13.41 -31.03
N ALA A 166 9.38 12.52 -31.07
CA ALA A 166 9.30 11.41 -32.02
C ALA A 166 8.17 11.65 -33.02
N LEU A 167 8.50 12.09 -34.25
CA LEU A 167 7.53 12.37 -35.30
C LEU A 167 7.54 11.29 -36.39
N PHE A 168 6.41 10.60 -36.55
CA PHE A 168 6.13 9.73 -37.69
C PHE A 168 5.13 10.44 -38.60
N SER A 169 5.55 10.77 -39.82
CA SER A 169 4.77 11.60 -40.73
C SER A 169 4.80 11.12 -42.18
N GLY A 170 3.93 11.71 -43.00
CA GLY A 170 3.82 11.39 -44.43
C GLY A 170 2.97 10.15 -44.64
N SER A 171 3.48 9.18 -45.39
CA SER A 171 2.81 7.91 -45.71
C SER A 171 3.71 6.71 -45.42
N SER A 172 4.51 6.80 -44.35
CA SER A 172 5.48 5.78 -43.97
C SER A 172 4.83 4.69 -43.11
N THR A 173 5.20 3.42 -43.36
CA THR A 173 4.84 2.30 -42.48
C THR A 173 6.08 1.85 -41.75
N THR A 174 6.10 2.03 -40.43
CA THR A 174 7.23 1.66 -39.56
C THR A 174 6.81 0.52 -38.65
N LYS A 175 7.50 -0.62 -38.75
CA LYS A 175 7.27 -1.77 -37.89
C LYS A 175 8.51 -2.05 -37.04
N LEU A 176 8.32 -2.03 -35.73
CA LEU A 176 9.36 -2.21 -34.72
C LEU A 176 8.95 -3.40 -33.84
N THR A 177 9.63 -4.52 -33.98
CA THR A 177 9.28 -5.78 -33.29
C THR A 177 10.24 -6.06 -32.15
N GLY A 178 9.72 -6.33 -30.95
CA GLY A 178 10.54 -6.63 -29.76
C GLY A 178 11.14 -5.39 -29.09
N CYS A 179 10.61 -4.20 -29.38
CA CYS A 179 11.14 -2.93 -28.89
C CYS A 179 10.06 -1.84 -28.81
N SER A 180 10.34 -0.79 -28.05
CA SER A 180 9.44 0.36 -27.85
C SER A 180 9.95 1.62 -28.54
N VAL A 181 9.02 2.56 -28.78
CA VAL A 181 9.36 3.98 -29.02
C VAL A 181 9.20 4.72 -27.69
N MET A 182 10.26 5.39 -27.26
CA MET A 182 10.33 6.09 -25.98
C MET A 182 10.61 7.58 -26.18
N SER A 183 9.97 8.44 -25.37
CA SER A 183 10.22 9.88 -25.37
C SER A 183 10.34 10.46 -23.97
N ASN A 184 11.46 11.14 -23.72
CA ASN A 184 11.68 11.91 -22.49
C ASN A 184 10.99 13.29 -22.51
N SER A 185 10.41 13.69 -23.64
CA SER A 185 9.75 14.99 -23.76
C SER A 185 8.45 15.03 -22.99
N ILE A 186 8.23 16.08 -22.19
CA ILE A 186 6.97 16.35 -21.47
C ILE A 186 5.92 17.08 -22.33
N ALA A 187 6.22 17.36 -23.59
CA ALA A 187 5.30 18.05 -24.50
C ALA A 187 4.01 17.24 -24.72
N PRO A 188 2.84 17.88 -24.94
CA PRO A 188 1.57 17.17 -25.17
C PRO A 188 1.55 16.34 -26.46
N ASP A 189 2.52 16.54 -27.36
CA ASP A 189 2.71 15.79 -28.60
C ASP A 189 4.12 15.18 -28.70
N ALA A 190 4.69 14.77 -27.57
CA ALA A 190 6.03 14.18 -27.46
C ALA A 190 6.25 12.99 -28.42
N ILE A 191 5.25 12.12 -28.60
CA ILE A 191 5.20 11.14 -29.70
C ILE A 191 4.03 11.52 -30.60
N LYS A 192 4.32 11.82 -31.87
CA LYS A 192 3.33 12.28 -32.84
C LYS A 192 3.30 11.36 -34.06
N LEU A 193 2.13 10.77 -34.33
CA LEU A 193 1.78 10.24 -35.64
C LEU A 193 0.97 11.31 -36.40
N GLN A 194 1.28 11.53 -37.68
CA GLN A 194 0.51 12.42 -38.55
C GLN A 194 0.50 11.97 -40.01
N GLY A 195 -0.50 12.42 -40.76
CA GLY A 195 -0.69 12.04 -42.16
C GLY A 195 -1.27 10.64 -42.29
N SER A 196 -0.77 9.88 -43.25
CA SER A 196 -1.13 8.48 -43.50
C SER A 196 -0.05 7.51 -43.01
N ALA A 197 0.79 7.94 -42.06
CA ALA A 197 1.82 7.09 -41.47
C ALA A 197 1.18 6.01 -40.58
N SER A 198 1.79 4.83 -40.55
CA SER A 198 1.40 3.70 -39.71
C SER A 198 2.59 3.25 -38.87
N LEU A 199 2.37 3.05 -37.57
CA LEU A 199 3.38 2.59 -36.63
C LEU A 199 2.88 1.34 -35.92
N ASP A 200 3.59 0.24 -36.13
CA ASP A 200 3.38 -1.05 -35.46
C ASP A 200 4.57 -1.28 -34.51
N VAL A 201 4.31 -1.24 -33.21
CA VAL A 201 5.32 -1.31 -32.14
C VAL A 201 4.72 -1.95 -30.90
N ASP A 202 5.56 -2.64 -30.10
CA ASP A 202 5.10 -3.34 -28.89
C ASP A 202 4.54 -2.37 -27.84
N CYS A 203 5.17 -1.20 -27.65
CA CYS A 203 4.72 -0.18 -26.71
C CYS A 203 5.22 1.23 -27.10
N LEU A 204 4.44 2.24 -26.71
CA LEU A 204 4.80 3.66 -26.74
C LEU A 204 4.96 4.14 -25.30
N ILE A 205 6.13 4.66 -24.94
CA ILE A 205 6.43 5.16 -23.59
C ILE A 205 6.81 6.63 -23.70
N SER A 206 6.07 7.52 -23.03
CA SER A 206 6.28 8.96 -23.13
C SER A 206 6.15 9.62 -21.77
N ALA A 207 7.04 10.58 -21.47
CA ALA A 207 6.90 11.46 -20.31
C ALA A 207 5.77 12.49 -20.51
N GLY A 208 5.54 12.91 -21.76
CA GLY A 208 4.47 13.80 -22.19
C GLY A 208 3.36 13.06 -22.92
N GLY A 209 2.64 13.77 -23.80
CA GLY A 209 1.51 13.21 -24.54
C GLY A 209 1.88 12.41 -25.79
N VAL A 210 1.00 11.48 -26.15
CA VAL A 210 1.05 10.70 -27.38
C VAL A 210 -0.15 11.11 -28.24
N SER A 211 0.10 11.58 -29.45
CA SER A 211 -0.94 12.01 -30.39
C SER A 211 -0.83 11.19 -31.67
N LEU A 212 -1.78 10.28 -31.88
CA LEU A 212 -1.85 9.38 -33.03
C LEU A 212 -2.66 9.99 -34.18
#